data_AF-A0A963RRC1-F1
#
_entry.id   AF-A0A963RRC1-F1
#
_cell.length_a   1.000
_cell.length_b   1.000
_cell.length_c   1.000
_cell.angle_alpha   90.00
_cell.angle_beta   90.00
_cell.angle_gamma   90.00
#
_symmetry.space_group_name_H-M   'P 1'
#
loop_
_entity.id
_entity.type
_entity.pdbx_description
1 polymer ?
#
loop_
_entity_poly.entity_id
_entity_poly.type
_entity_poly.pdbx_seq_one_letter_code
_entity_poly.pdbx_strand_id
1 'polypeptide(L)'
;MNNKTRTIRSGAASVWGTAASPWKKGVLASAAALALLGVSLEAQALALGAVSVKSYLGEPLRAEIEIPEISSEEAAAFQAKVASPQAFQAAGVAYTAALNGAQVSL
;
A
#
# COMPACT_ATOMS: atom_id res chain seq x y z
N MET A 1 8.17 71.34 44.47
CA MET A 1 9.55 71.25 43.93
C MET A 1 9.57 70.13 42.89
N ASN A 2 9.91 70.39 41.62
CA ASN A 2 11.27 70.40 41.02
C ASN A 2 11.86 68.96 41.02
N ASN A 3 12.44 68.37 39.96
CA ASN A 3 12.63 68.67 38.53
C ASN A 3 12.81 67.30 37.79
N LYS A 4 13.22 67.09 36.52
CA LYS A 4 13.76 67.90 35.40
C LYS A 4 13.30 67.26 34.05
N THR A 5 13.58 67.94 32.95
CA THR A 5 13.29 67.63 31.54
C THR A 5 13.86 66.31 30.96
N ARG A 6 12.97 65.55 30.30
CA ARG A 6 13.14 64.69 29.10
C ARG A 6 14.51 64.74 28.37
N THR A 7 15.11 63.55 28.15
CA THR A 7 15.96 63.27 26.97
C THR A 7 15.52 61.95 26.32
N ILE A 8 15.48 61.95 24.99
CA ILE A 8 14.94 60.87 24.16
C ILE A 8 16.02 59.81 23.90
N ARG A 9 15.68 58.53 24.00
CA ARG A 9 16.35 57.47 23.22
C ARG A 9 15.34 56.75 22.36
N SER A 10 15.24 57.23 21.11
CA SER A 10 14.84 56.41 19.98
C SER A 10 15.79 55.21 19.92
N GLY A 11 15.25 54.00 19.95
CA GLY A 11 15.98 52.75 19.96
C GLY A 11 15.17 51.73 19.20
N ALA A 12 15.33 51.75 17.88
CA ALA A 12 14.69 50.93 16.85
C ALA A 12 13.96 49.68 17.35
N ALA A 13 12.69 49.55 16.95
CA ALA A 13 12.06 48.24 16.85
C ALA A 13 12.89 47.38 15.89
N SER A 14 13.68 46.45 16.45
CA SER A 14 14.35 45.42 15.68
C SER A 14 13.27 44.50 15.14
N VAL A 15 12.79 44.80 13.93
CA VAL A 15 11.97 43.89 13.13
C VAL A 15 12.77 42.60 13.00
N TRP A 16 12.38 41.56 13.75
CA TRP A 16 12.94 40.23 13.57
C TRP A 16 12.65 39.82 12.14
N GLY A 17 13.67 39.88 11.29
CA GLY A 17 13.57 39.43 9.93
C GLY A 17 13.18 37.96 9.94
N THR A 18 12.00 37.64 9.42
CA THR A 18 11.64 36.27 9.07
C THR A 18 12.57 35.83 7.95
N ALA A 19 13.71 35.24 8.33
CA ALA A 19 14.67 34.67 7.40
C ALA A 19 13.98 33.52 6.65
N ALA A 20 13.36 33.85 5.51
CA ALA A 20 12.66 32.90 4.68
C ALA A 20 13.67 31.92 4.09
N SER A 21 13.84 30.77 4.78
CA SER A 21 14.84 29.76 4.43
C SER A 21 14.75 29.40 2.94
N PRO A 22 15.82 29.64 2.15
CA PRO A 22 15.77 29.48 0.70
C PRO A 22 15.51 28.02 0.29
N TRP A 23 15.85 27.06 1.15
CA TRP A 23 15.59 25.64 0.93
C TRP A 23 14.11 25.26 0.87
N LYS A 24 13.20 26.03 1.49
CA LYS A 24 11.75 25.77 1.39
C LYS A 24 11.24 25.88 -0.05
N LYS A 25 11.82 26.77 -0.86
CA LYS A 25 11.42 26.97 -2.27
C LYS A 25 11.91 25.84 -3.17
N GLY A 26 13.15 25.39 -2.97
CA GLY A 26 13.72 24.26 -3.72
C GLY A 26 12.96 22.96 -3.51
N VAL A 27 12.62 22.63 -2.25
CA VAL A 27 11.85 21.43 -1.90
C VAL A 27 10.42 21.46 -2.46
N LEU A 28 9.76 22.63 -2.46
CA LEU A 28 8.43 22.76 -3.07
C LEU A 28 8.47 22.63 -4.59
N ALA A 29 9.50 23.19 -5.24
CA ALA A 29 9.68 23.08 -6.70
C ALA A 29 9.99 21.64 -7.14
N SER A 30 10.85 20.91 -6.41
CA SER A 30 11.14 19.51 -6.74
C SER A 30 9.95 18.58 -6.46
N ALA A 31 9.20 18.81 -5.38
CA ALA A 31 7.97 18.06 -5.11
C ALA A 31 6.91 18.28 -6.20
N ALA A 32 6.73 19.53 -6.66
CA ALA A 32 5.84 19.85 -7.77
C ALA A 32 6.30 19.21 -9.10
N ALA A 33 7.61 19.20 -9.38
CA ALA A 33 8.16 18.54 -10.56
C ALA A 33 7.92 17.02 -10.54
N LEU A 34 8.13 16.35 -9.40
CA LEU A 34 7.85 14.92 -9.24
C LEU A 34 6.35 14.59 -9.36
N ALA A 35 5.47 15.45 -8.84
CA ALA A 35 4.02 15.28 -8.99
C ALA A 35 3.56 15.45 -10.44
N LEU A 36 4.17 16.39 -11.20
CA LEU A 36 3.88 16.59 -12.63
C LEU A 36 4.51 15.50 -13.52
N LEU A 37 5.61 14.88 -13.10
CA LEU A 37 6.23 13.75 -13.79
C LEU A 37 5.47 12.43 -13.61
N GLY A 38 4.48 12.38 -12.71
CA GLY A 38 3.35 11.45 -12.75
C GLY A 38 3.69 10.02 -13.14
N VAL A 39 4.70 9.42 -12.50
CA VAL A 39 5.12 8.05 -12.81
C VAL A 39 4.05 7.09 -12.29
N SER A 40 3.09 6.76 -13.15
CA SER A 40 2.23 5.60 -12.96
C SER A 40 3.08 4.35 -13.08
N LEU A 41 3.56 3.83 -11.96
CA LEU A 41 3.99 2.44 -11.89
C LEU A 41 2.74 1.59 -12.10
N GLU A 42 2.63 0.97 -13.26
CA GLU A 42 1.68 -0.11 -13.51
C GLU A 42 2.04 -1.24 -12.53
N ALA A 43 1.09 -1.56 -11.66
CA ALA A 43 1.29 -2.49 -10.56
C ALA A 43 0.78 -3.86 -11.00
N GLN A 44 1.69 -4.70 -11.51
CA GLN A 44 1.35 -6.05 -11.97
C GLN A 44 0.82 -6.86 -10.78
N ALA A 45 -0.48 -7.12 -10.78
CA ALA A 45 -1.17 -7.85 -9.74
C ALA A 45 -1.97 -8.98 -10.38
N LEU A 46 -1.54 -10.22 -10.14
CA LEU A 46 -2.26 -11.39 -10.62
C LEU A 46 -3.63 -11.45 -9.95
N ALA A 47 -4.69 -11.25 -10.74
CA ALA A 47 -6.06 -11.31 -10.27
C ALA A 47 -6.51 -12.77 -10.12
N LEU A 48 -7.26 -13.07 -9.06
CA LEU A 48 -7.97 -14.33 -8.91
C LEU A 48 -9.47 -14.06 -9.11
N GLY A 49 -10.08 -14.83 -10.02
CA GLY A 49 -11.48 -14.72 -10.40
C GLY A 49 -12.41 -15.50 -9.46
N ALA A 50 -13.55 -15.91 -10.00
CA ALA A 50 -14.56 -16.64 -9.23
C ALA A 50 -14.09 -18.07 -8.88
N VAL A 51 -14.49 -18.54 -7.69
CA VAL A 51 -14.38 -19.94 -7.29
C VAL A 51 -15.69 -20.64 -7.63
N SER A 52 -15.62 -21.72 -8.42
CA SER A 52 -16.79 -22.55 -8.78
C SER A 52 -16.62 -23.97 -8.27
N VAL A 53 -17.69 -24.59 -7.76
CA VAL A 53 -17.68 -25.99 -7.28
C VAL A 53 -18.42 -26.86 -8.30
N LYS A 54 -17.74 -27.90 -8.80
CA LYS A 54 -18.27 -28.81 -9.84
C LYS A 54 -18.43 -30.26 -9.36
N SER A 55 -18.59 -30.48 -8.06
CA SER A 55 -18.84 -31.81 -7.49
C SER A 55 -20.31 -32.09 -7.25
N TYR A 56 -20.72 -33.33 -7.49
CA TYR A 56 -22.00 -33.86 -7.05
C TYR A 56 -21.93 -34.45 -5.63
N LEU A 57 -23.08 -34.74 -5.03
CA LEU A 57 -23.15 -35.33 -3.69
C LEU A 57 -22.53 -36.74 -3.69
N GLY A 58 -21.50 -36.94 -2.86
CA GLY A 58 -20.76 -38.20 -2.77
C GLY A 58 -19.50 -38.27 -3.64
N GLU A 59 -19.24 -37.25 -4.47
CA GLU A 59 -17.97 -37.12 -5.19
C GLU A 59 -16.91 -36.36 -4.36
N PRO A 60 -15.60 -36.54 -4.63
CA PRO A 60 -14.57 -35.69 -4.06
C PRO A 60 -14.78 -34.22 -4.46
N LEU A 61 -14.42 -33.29 -3.57
CA LEU A 61 -14.53 -31.85 -3.80
C LEU A 61 -13.64 -31.41 -4.97
N ARG A 62 -14.26 -30.82 -5.98
CA ARG A 62 -13.66 -30.18 -7.15
C ARG A 62 -14.08 -28.73 -7.14
N ALA A 63 -13.16 -27.85 -6.77
CA ALA A 63 -13.29 -26.41 -6.86
C ALA A 63 -12.31 -25.92 -7.93
N GLU A 64 -12.80 -25.15 -8.89
CA GLU A 64 -11.99 -24.47 -9.89
C GLU A 64 -11.94 -22.97 -9.57
N ILE A 65 -10.78 -22.36 -9.77
CA ILE A 65 -10.54 -20.93 -9.57
C ILE A 65 -10.08 -20.37 -10.91
N GLU A 66 -10.82 -19.40 -11.44
CA GLU A 66 -10.43 -18.70 -12.66
C GLU A 66 -9.24 -17.76 -12.37
N ILE A 67 -8.27 -17.69 -13.29
CA ILE A 67 -7.17 -16.72 -13.21
C ILE A 67 -7.23 -15.83 -14.46
N PRO A 68 -7.97 -14.70 -14.40
CA PRO A 68 -8.09 -13.79 -15.54
C PRO A 68 -6.75 -13.12 -15.88
N GLU A 69 -6.53 -12.88 -17.17
CA GLU A 69 -5.42 -12.07 -17.72
C GLU A 69 -3.99 -12.55 -17.35
N ILE A 70 -3.80 -13.84 -17.03
CA ILE A 70 -2.48 -14.42 -16.77
C ILE A 70 -1.58 -14.46 -18.01
N SER A 71 -0.34 -13.96 -17.90
CA SER A 71 0.69 -14.09 -18.95
C SER A 71 1.40 -15.44 -18.95
N SER A 72 2.09 -15.77 -20.04
CA SER A 72 2.87 -17.02 -20.18
C SER A 72 3.97 -17.16 -19.12
N GLU A 73 4.66 -16.06 -18.82
CA GLU A 73 5.74 -16.00 -17.84
C GLU A 73 5.20 -16.17 -16.42
N GLU A 74 4.05 -15.57 -16.11
CA GLU A 74 3.38 -15.75 -14.81
C GLU A 74 2.84 -17.17 -14.64
N ALA A 75 2.22 -17.74 -15.67
CA ALA A 75 1.74 -19.13 -15.64
C ALA A 75 2.86 -20.14 -15.36
N ALA A 76 4.07 -19.89 -15.86
CA ALA A 76 5.24 -20.73 -15.58
C ALA A 76 5.82 -20.55 -14.17
N ALA A 77 5.61 -19.39 -13.54
CA ALA A 77 6.12 -19.08 -12.20
C ALA A 77 5.10 -19.32 -11.07
N PHE A 78 3.81 -19.31 -11.39
CA PHE A 78 2.71 -19.40 -10.44
C PHE A 78 2.61 -20.80 -9.82
N GLN A 79 2.42 -20.84 -8.50
CA GLN A 79 2.31 -22.08 -7.73
C GLN A 79 1.17 -21.97 -6.73
N ALA A 80 0.12 -22.76 -6.92
CA ALA A 80 -0.96 -22.93 -5.97
C ALA A 80 -0.71 -24.15 -5.07
N LYS A 81 -1.01 -24.03 -3.77
CA LYS A 81 -0.89 -25.11 -2.79
C LYS A 81 -1.91 -24.96 -1.68
N VAL A 82 -2.31 -26.08 -1.08
CA VAL A 82 -3.12 -26.07 0.15
C VAL A 82 -2.29 -25.44 1.28
N ALA A 83 -2.85 -24.47 1.99
CA ALA A 83 -2.17 -23.82 3.11
C ALA A 83 -2.06 -24.76 4.32
N SER A 84 -1.08 -24.50 5.20
CA SER A 84 -0.93 -25.29 6.42
C SER A 84 -2.10 -25.05 7.39
N PRO A 85 -2.45 -26.01 8.28
CA PRO A 85 -3.53 -25.81 9.25
C PRO A 85 -3.35 -24.56 10.14
N GLN A 86 -2.09 -24.19 10.43
CA GLN A 86 -1.76 -22.96 11.18
C GLN A 86 -2.16 -21.68 10.41
N ALA A 87 -2.01 -21.65 9.09
CA ALA A 87 -2.42 -20.52 8.26
C ALA A 87 -3.96 -20.39 8.20
N PHE A 88 -4.69 -21.50 8.16
CA PHE A 88 -6.15 -21.51 8.28
C PHE A 88 -6.60 -20.90 9.63
N GLN A 89 -6.00 -21.33 10.74
CA GLN A 89 -6.29 -20.77 12.07
C GLN A 89 -5.95 -19.27 12.16
N ALA A 90 -4.81 -18.85 11.60
CA ALA A 90 -4.42 -17.43 11.56
C ALA A 90 -5.38 -16.57 10.71
N ALA A 91 -5.99 -17.14 9.67
CA ALA A 91 -7.04 -16.51 8.87
C ALA A 91 -8.43 -16.58 9.52
N GLY A 92 -8.59 -17.24 10.67
CA GLY A 92 -9.89 -17.46 11.31
C GLY A 92 -10.80 -18.46 10.60
N VAL A 93 -10.27 -19.29 9.71
CA VAL A 93 -11.03 -20.25 8.88
C VAL A 93 -10.85 -21.67 9.42
N ALA A 94 -11.94 -22.43 9.54
CA ALA A 94 -11.91 -23.80 10.04
C ALA A 94 -11.24 -24.76 9.04
N TYR A 95 -10.16 -25.43 9.47
CA TYR A 95 -9.56 -26.52 8.72
C TYR A 95 -10.45 -27.76 8.77
N THR A 96 -10.98 -28.19 7.63
CA THR A 96 -12.01 -29.25 7.53
C THR A 96 -11.41 -30.55 6.98
N ALA A 97 -11.88 -31.71 7.45
CA ALA A 97 -11.37 -33.02 7.04
C ALA A 97 -11.44 -33.31 5.53
N ALA A 98 -12.31 -32.62 4.79
CA ALA A 98 -12.36 -32.65 3.32
C ALA A 98 -11.05 -32.20 2.65
N LEU A 99 -10.18 -31.46 3.37
CA LEU A 99 -8.88 -31.00 2.88
C LEU A 99 -7.75 -32.03 3.05
N ASN A 100 -7.94 -33.10 3.83
CA ASN A 100 -6.88 -34.08 4.14
C ASN A 100 -6.36 -34.86 2.92
N GLY A 101 -7.06 -34.81 1.79
CA GLY A 101 -6.62 -35.35 0.50
C GLY A 101 -6.75 -34.36 -0.66
N ALA A 102 -6.86 -33.05 -0.37
CA ALA A 102 -7.02 -32.04 -1.40
C ALA A 102 -5.76 -31.93 -2.27
N GLN A 103 -5.93 -32.18 -3.56
CA GLN A 103 -4.90 -31.98 -4.58
C GLN A 103 -5.15 -30.64 -5.27
N VAL A 104 -4.06 -29.96 -5.64
CA VAL A 104 -4.10 -28.72 -6.41
C VAL A 104 -3.41 -28.99 -7.74
N SER A 105 -4.14 -28.76 -8.84
CA SER A 105 -3.65 -28.81 -10.21
C SER A 105 -3.79 -27.42 -10.83
N LEU A 106 -2.92 -27.12 -11.78
CA LEU A 106 -2.82 -25.87 -12.52
C LEU A 106 -3.07 -26.12 -14.01
#